data_AF-A0A659UG75-F1
#
_entry.id   AF-A0A659UG75-F1
#
_cell.length_a   1.000
_cell.length_b   1.000
_cell.length_c   1.000
_cell.angle_alpha   90.00
_cell.angle_beta   90.00
_cell.angle_gamma   90.00
#
_symmetry.space_group_name_H-M   'P 1'
#
loop_
_entity.id
_entity.type
_entity.pdbx_description
1 polymer ?
#
loop_
_entity_poly.entity_id
_entity_poly.type
_entity_poly.pdbx_seq_one_letter_code
_entity_poly.pdbx_strand_id
1 'polypeptide(L)' 'YYDAIRSSTPSHIEAIDMGRRGLHNEGSQTLMDRLSGKIDIDFDTARRLFTLVCVLHWRG' A
#
# COMPACT_ATOMS: atom_id res chain seq x y z
N TYR A 1 1.73 8.87 10.98
CA TYR A 1 1.73 7.45 11.45
C TYR A 1 2.46 7.34 12.78
N TYR A 2 3.74 7.73 12.85
CA TYR A 2 4.49 7.75 14.12
C TYR A 2 3.81 8.56 15.24
N ASP A 3 3.22 9.72 14.93
CA ASP A 3 2.51 10.52 15.94
C ASP A 3 1.20 9.88 16.39
N ALA A 4 0.49 9.18 15.49
CA ALA A 4 -0.75 8.48 15.81
C ALA A 4 -0.49 7.28 16.74
N ILE A 5 0.60 6.55 16.56
CA ILE A 5 0.94 5.40 17.42
C ILE A 5 1.23 5.83 18.87
N ARG A 6 1.72 7.05 19.10
CA ARG A 6 2.09 7.51 20.44
C ARG A 6 0.92 7.90 21.33
N SER A 7 -0.25 8.21 20.76
CA SER A 7 -1.38 8.77 21.52
C SER A 7 -2.76 8.17 21.21
N SER A 8 -2.88 7.36 20.15
CA SER A 8 -4.17 6.79 19.74
C SER A 8 -4.48 5.48 20.46
N THR A 9 -5.78 5.17 20.62
CA THR A 9 -6.23 3.89 21.16
C THR A 9 -5.87 2.73 20.22
N PRO A 10 -5.70 1.49 20.73
CA PRO A 10 -5.42 0.32 19.90
C PRO A 10 -6.42 0.15 18.72
N SER A 11 -7.71 0.33 18.99
CA SER A 11 -8.77 0.26 17.96
C SER A 11 -8.62 1.28 16.83
N HIS A 12 -8.11 2.47 17.14
CA HIS A 12 -7.89 3.51 16.13
C HIS A 12 -6.64 3.20 15.29
N ILE A 13 -5.58 2.65 15.92
CA ILE A 13 -4.39 2.19 15.22
C ILE A 13 -4.74 1.07 14.24
N GLU A 14 -5.55 0.09 14.68
CA GLU A 14 -6.05 -0.98 13.81
C GLU A 14 -6.85 -0.44 12.62
N ALA A 15 -7.75 0.52 12.85
CA ALA A 15 -8.51 1.15 11.76
C ALA A 15 -7.59 1.82 10.72
N ILE A 16 -6.53 2.51 11.18
CA ILE A 16 -5.52 3.11 10.29
C ILE A 16 -4.77 2.01 9.52
N ASP A 17 -4.32 0.97 10.20
CA ASP A 17 -3.58 -0.14 9.58
C ASP A 17 -4.42 -0.86 8.54
N MET A 18 -5.70 -1.07 8.81
CA MET A 18 -6.65 -1.65 7.86
C MET A 18 -6.87 -0.72 6.65
N GLY A 19 -7.04 0.59 6.87
CA GLY A 19 -7.13 1.57 5.78
C GLY A 19 -5.89 1.57 4.89
N ARG A 20 -4.69 1.53 5.49
CA ARG A 20 -3.43 1.44 4.75
C ARG A 20 -3.33 0.15 3.94
N ARG A 21 -3.73 -0.99 4.53
CA ARG A 21 -3.76 -2.27 3.79
C ARG A 21 -4.70 -2.21 2.59
N GLY A 22 -5.87 -1.59 2.75
CA GLY A 22 -6.84 -1.35 1.69
C GLY A 22 -6.25 -0.53 0.54
N LEU A 23 -5.65 0.63 0.84
CA LEU A 23 -4.99 1.47 -0.16
C LEU A 23 -3.88 0.75 -0.92
N HIS A 24 -3.06 -0.04 -0.22
CA HIS A 24 -2.05 -0.86 -0.89
C HIS A 24 -2.68 -1.95 -1.76
N ASN A 25 -3.80 -2.57 -1.36
CA ASN A 25 -4.50 -3.56 -2.20
C ASN A 25 -5.02 -2.92 -3.49
N GLU A 26 -5.72 -1.79 -3.38
CA GLU A 26 -6.28 -1.06 -4.53
C GLU A 26 -5.19 -0.56 -5.48
N GLY A 27 -4.10 -0.02 -4.91
CA GLY A 27 -2.94 0.41 -5.68
C GLY A 27 -2.23 -0.75 -6.40
N SER A 28 -2.18 -1.92 -5.77
CA SER A 28 -1.61 -3.14 -6.38
C SER A 28 -2.46 -3.61 -7.57
N GLN A 29 -3.79 -3.63 -7.40
CA GLN A 29 -4.70 -3.96 -8.50
C GLN A 29 -4.56 -2.97 -9.66
N THR A 30 -4.54 -1.68 -9.35
CA THR A 30 -4.33 -0.63 -10.37
C THR A 30 -3.01 -0.82 -11.11
N LEU A 31 -1.93 -1.18 -10.41
CA LEU A 31 -0.63 -1.46 -11.02
C LEU A 31 -0.70 -2.67 -11.97
N MET A 32 -1.35 -3.76 -11.56
CA MET A 32 -1.57 -4.94 -12.41
C MET A 32 -2.36 -4.56 -13.67
N ASP A 33 -3.47 -3.84 -13.52
CA ASP A 33 -4.33 -3.44 -14.63
C ASP A 33 -3.58 -2.57 -15.66
N ARG A 34 -2.67 -1.70 -15.19
CA ARG A 34 -1.84 -0.85 -16.07
C ARG A 34 -0.74 -1.61 -16.80
N LEU A 35 -0.29 -2.72 -16.23
CA LEU A 35 0.75 -3.58 -16.82
C LEU A 35 0.17 -4.71 -17.66
N SER A 36 -1.14 -4.94 -17.59
CA SER A 36 -1.85 -5.93 -18.39
C SER A 36 -1.51 -5.81 -19.89
N GLY A 37 -1.21 -6.96 -20.51
CA GLY A 37 -0.76 -7.05 -21.90
C GLY A 37 0.70 -6.66 -22.15
N LYS A 38 1.45 -6.22 -21.13
CA LYS A 38 2.89 -5.92 -21.21
C LYS A 38 3.72 -6.86 -20.34
N ILE A 39 3.28 -7.06 -19.10
CA ILE A 39 3.96 -7.89 -18.11
C ILE A 39 2.89 -8.63 -17.32
N ASP A 40 3.02 -9.96 -17.22
CA ASP A 40 2.21 -10.77 -16.31
C ASP A 40 2.87 -10.78 -14.93
N ILE A 41 2.13 -10.39 -13.89
CA ILE A 41 2.61 -10.32 -12.51
C ILE A 41 1.52 -10.81 -11.57
N ASP A 42 1.92 -11.52 -10.51
CA ASP A 42 1.01 -11.88 -9.43
C ASP A 42 0.76 -10.70 -8.46
N PHE A 43 -0.31 -10.80 -7.68
CA PHE A 43 -0.73 -9.75 -6.76
C PHE A 43 0.29 -9.46 -5.65
N ASP A 44 0.99 -10.49 -5.14
CA ASP A 44 1.97 -10.30 -4.07
C ASP A 44 3.19 -9.53 -4.58
N THR A 45 3.62 -9.82 -5.81
CA THR A 45 4.67 -9.08 -6.52
C THR A 45 4.21 -7.65 -6.79
N ALA A 46 3.01 -7.44 -7.33
CA ALA A 46 2.44 -6.11 -7.56
C ALA A 46 2.38 -5.28 -6.26
N ARG A 47 2.01 -5.91 -5.14
CA ARG A 47 1.94 -5.28 -3.83
C ARG A 47 3.29 -4.84 -3.30
N ARG A 48 4.33 -5.65 -3.49
CA ARG A 48 5.70 -5.29 -3.13
C ARG A 48 6.21 -4.12 -3.98
N LEU A 49 5.95 -4.15 -5.29
CA LEU A 49 6.32 -3.06 -6.20
C LEU A 49 5.59 -1.76 -5.87
N PHE A 50 4.27 -1.81 -5.67
CA PHE A 50 3.49 -0.63 -5.28
C PHE A 50 3.99 -0.03 -3.96
N THR A 51 4.33 -0.88 -2.99
CA THR A 51 4.94 -0.43 -1.73
C THR A 51 6.25 0.31 -1.95
N LEU A 52 7.13 -0.19 -2.82
CA LEU A 52 8.38 0.50 -3.17
C LEU A 52 8.10 1.84 -3.85
N VAL A 53 7.15 1.89 -4.78
CA VAL A 53 6.73 3.15 -5.44
C VAL A 53 6.29 4.19 -4.41
N CYS A 54 5.43 3.82 -3.45
CA CYS A 54 4.98 4.73 -2.40
C CYS A 54 6.14 5.27 -1.55
N VAL A 55 7.07 4.40 -1.15
CA VAL A 55 8.23 4.81 -0.33
C VAL A 55 9.16 5.72 -1.12
N LEU A 56 9.42 5.44 -2.40
CA LEU A 56 10.29 6.27 -3.23
C LEU A 56 9.66 7.62 -3.57
N HIS A 57 8.35 7.65 -3.86
CA HIS A 57 7.63 8.90 -4.15
C HIS A 57 7.66 9.87 -2.96
N TRP A 58 7.59 9.36 -1.73
CA TRP A 58 7.64 10.20 -0.53
C TRP A 58 9.06 10.68 -0.17
N ARG A 59 10.10 10.06 -0.72
CA ARG A 59 11.50 10.47 -0.50
C ARG A 59 12.05 11.35 -1.63
N GLY A 60 11.23 11.64 -2.65
CA GLY A 60 11.54 12.54 -3.76
C GLY A 60 10.98 13.94 -3.56
#